data_AF-A0A328A4F5-F1
#
_entry.id   AF-A0A328A4F5-F1
#
_cell.length_a   1.000
_cell.length_b   1.000
_cell.length_c   1.000
_cell.angle_alpha   90.00
_cell.angle_beta   90.00
_cell.angle_gamma   90.00
#
_symmetry.space_group_name_H-M   'P 1'
#
loop_
_entity.id
_entity.type
_entity.pdbx_description
1 polymer ?
#
loop_
_entity_poly.entity_id
_entity_poly.type
_entity_poly.pdbx_seq_one_letter_code
_entity_poly.pdbx_strand_id
1 'polypeptide(L)' 'MTVKIMTLWNGRLDSAYAPGVSAPAVFGMTPFQLECIVQAVLHTTNINSVSIGEMNPQYDVDNRTNYA' A
#
# COMPACT_ATOMS: atom_id res chain seq x y z
N MET A 1 -23.01 13.65 -5.96
CA MET A 1 -21.59 13.77 -5.59
C MET A 1 -20.91 12.46 -5.94
N THR A 2 -19.85 12.47 -6.76
CA THR A 2 -19.18 11.23 -7.21
C THR A 2 -18.01 10.91 -6.28
N VAL A 3 -17.97 9.68 -5.77
CA VAL A 3 -16.85 9.18 -4.95
C VAL A 3 -15.77 8.60 -5.86
N LYS A 4 -14.51 8.98 -5.65
CA LYS A 4 -13.32 8.48 -6.35
C LYS A 4 -12.38 7.91 -5.30
N ILE A 5 -12.18 6.60 -5.37
CA ILE A 5 -11.40 5.84 -4.39
C ILE A 5 -10.07 5.46 -5.02
N MET A 6 -8.98 5.76 -4.31
CA MET A 6 -7.66 5.17 -4.57
C MET A 6 -7.45 4.01 -3.59
N THR A 7 -7.16 2.82 -4.11
CA THR A 7 -6.83 1.65 -3.28
C THR A 7 -5.32 1.45 -3.27
N LEU A 8 -4.72 1.48 -2.09
CA LEU A 8 -3.34 1.06 -1.83
C LEU A 8 -3.35 -0.43 -1.49
N TRP A 9 -2.50 -1.21 -2.16
CA TRP A 9 -2.46 -2.66 -2.04
C TRP A 9 -1.07 -3.12 -1.61
N ASN A 10 -0.92 -3.52 -0.35
CA ASN A 10 0.40 -3.79 0.22
C ASN A 10 1.11 -5.00 -0.40
N GLY A 11 0.37 -5.95 -1.00
CA GLY A 11 0.96 -7.07 -1.74
C GLY A 11 1.77 -6.68 -2.99
N ARG A 12 1.86 -5.39 -3.33
CA ARG A 12 2.76 -4.86 -4.38
C ARG A 12 4.05 -4.25 -3.82
N LEU A 13 4.14 -4.09 -2.51
CA LEU A 13 5.37 -3.67 -1.85
C LEU A 13 6.34 -4.85 -1.73
N ASP A 14 7.62 -4.54 -1.70
CA ASP A 14 8.63 -5.54 -1.46
C ASP A 14 8.46 -6.14 -0.06
N SER A 15 8.68 -7.46 0.06
CA SER A 15 8.52 -8.21 1.30
C SER A 15 9.46 -7.72 2.39
N ALA A 16 10.55 -7.03 2.05
CA ALA A 16 11.40 -6.33 3.01
C ALA A 16 10.62 -5.25 3.79
N TYR A 17 9.59 -4.65 3.18
CA TYR A 17 8.79 -3.56 3.76
C TYR A 17 7.36 -3.99 4.15
N ALA A 18 6.76 -4.95 3.43
CA ALA A 18 5.41 -5.43 3.71
C ALA A 18 5.35 -6.98 3.76
N PRO A 19 6.00 -7.62 4.76
CA PRO A 19 5.97 -9.08 4.90
C PRO A 19 4.58 -9.63 5.28
N GLY A 20 3.77 -8.82 5.98
CA GLY A 20 2.47 -9.18 6.53
C GLY A 20 1.33 -9.17 5.52
N VAL A 21 1.47 -9.95 4.45
CA VAL A 21 0.48 -10.06 3.36
C VAL A 21 0.26 -11.53 2.97
N SER A 22 -0.80 -11.81 2.22
CA SER A 22 -1.12 -13.17 1.78
C SER A 22 -0.15 -13.74 0.74
N ALA A 23 0.48 -12.87 -0.07
CA ALA A 23 1.44 -13.23 -1.11
C ALA A 23 2.58 -12.18 -1.20
N PRO A 24 3.69 -12.34 -0.44
CA PRO A 24 4.80 -11.39 -0.42
C PRO A 24 5.56 -11.33 -1.76
N ALA A 25 6.02 -10.15 -2.16
CA ALA A 25 6.80 -9.94 -3.39
C ALA A 25 8.29 -9.72 -3.09
N VAL A 26 9.18 -10.48 -3.71
CA VAL A 26 10.66 -10.38 -3.51
C VAL A 26 11.36 -9.33 -4.38
N PHE A 27 10.63 -8.73 -5.32
CA PHE A 27 11.06 -7.61 -6.17
C PHE A 27 9.91 -6.62 -6.30
N GLY A 28 9.38 -6.21 -5.14
CA GLY A 28 8.25 -5.31 -5.06
C GLY A 28 8.66 -3.84 -5.13
N MET A 29 7.68 -2.95 -5.00
CA MET A 29 7.94 -1.52 -4.87
C MET A 29 8.43 -1.19 -3.45
N THR A 30 9.31 -0.20 -3.36
CA THR A 30 9.63 0.44 -2.08
C THR A 30 8.49 1.36 -1.64
N PRO A 31 8.32 1.62 -0.34
CA PRO A 31 7.35 2.60 0.16
C PRO A 31 7.56 4.01 -0.44
N PHE A 32 8.81 4.38 -0.72
CA PHE A 32 9.14 5.67 -1.36
C PHE A 32 8.60 5.77 -2.79
N GLN A 33 8.72 4.69 -3.59
CA GLN A 33 8.14 4.65 -4.92
C GLN A 33 6.60 4.73 -4.87
N LEU A 34 5.98 4.04 -3.90
CA LEU A 34 4.54 4.13 -3.70
C LEU A 34 4.12 5.56 -3.34
N GLU A 35 4.84 6.23 -2.44
CA GLU A 35 4.60 7.62 -2.07
C GLU A 35 4.66 8.55 -3.29
N CYS A 36 5.70 8.43 -4.14
CA CYS A 36 5.80 9.22 -5.37
C CYS A 36 4.58 9.02 -6.30
N ILE A 37 4.11 7.78 -6.45
CA ILE A 37 2.95 7.46 -7.28
C ILE A 37 1.69 8.08 -6.68
N VAL A 38 1.48 7.94 -5.37
CA VAL A 38 0.33 8.53 -4.68
C VAL A 38 0.30 10.05 -4.86
N GLN A 39 1.43 10.73 -4.65
CA GLN A 39 1.54 12.18 -4.85
C GLN A 39 1.20 12.57 -6.30
N ALA A 40 1.72 11.85 -7.29
CA ALA A 40 1.42 12.09 -8.70
C ALA A 40 -0.08 11.93 -9.02
N VAL A 41 -0.74 10.91 -8.45
CA VAL A 41 -2.18 10.69 -8.67
C VAL A 41 -3.02 11.76 -7.96
N LEU A 42 -2.65 12.17 -6.74
CA LEU A 42 -3.34 13.22 -6.01
C LEU A 42 -3.24 14.58 -6.71
N HIS A 43 -2.15 14.86 -7.42
CA HIS A 43 -1.97 16.08 -8.19
C HIS A 43 -2.76 16.10 -9.51
N THR A 44 -3.06 14.93 -10.08
CA THR A 44 -3.71 14.81 -11.39
C THR A 44 -5.21 14.53 -11.31
N THR A 45 -5.66 13.96 -10.18
CA THR A 45 -7.04 13.52 -10.02
C THR A 45 -7.61 13.97 -8.68
N ASN A 46 -8.86 14.44 -8.69
CA ASN A 46 -9.58 14.76 -7.46
C ASN A 46 -10.10 13.48 -6.79
N ILE A 47 -9.21 12.76 -6.10
CA ILE A 47 -9.54 11.62 -5.23
C ILE A 47 -10.12 12.15 -3.92
N ASN A 48 -11.20 11.55 -3.44
CA ASN A 48 -11.87 11.96 -2.20
C ASN A 48 -12.00 10.83 -1.18
N SER A 49 -11.37 9.68 -1.44
CA SER A 49 -11.34 8.54 -0.54
C SER A 49 -10.11 7.68 -0.83
N VAL A 50 -9.52 7.12 0.22
CA VAL A 50 -8.40 6.18 0.13
C VAL A 50 -8.79 4.91 0.88
N SER A 51 -8.51 3.76 0.30
CA SER A 51 -8.62 2.46 0.95
C SER A 51 -7.25 1.78 0.98
N ILE A 52 -7.02 0.98 2.01
CA ILE A 52 -5.82 0.16 2.14
C ILE A 52 -6.27 -1.29 2.21
N GLY A 53 -5.64 -2.14 1.40
CA GLY A 53 -5.93 -3.57 1.29
C GLY A 53 -4.67 -4.44 1.40
N GLU A 54 -4.90 -5.74 1.52
CA GLU A 54 -3.90 -6.78 1.81
C GLU A 54 -3.10 -6.52 3.07
N MET A 55 -3.68 -6.91 4.19
CA MET A 55 -2.95 -6.96 5.44
C MET A 55 -3.28 -8.28 6.12
N ASN A 56 -2.24 -8.97 6.57
CA ASN A 56 -2.38 -10.20 7.32
C ASN A 56 -1.45 -10.15 8.55
N PRO A 57 -1.99 -9.79 9.72
CA PRO A 57 -1.22 -9.70 10.97
C PRO A 57 -0.54 -11.00 11.37
N GLN A 58 -1.05 -12.16 10.93
CA GLN A 58 -0.43 -13.46 11.21
C GLN A 58 0.95 -13.59 10.57
N TYR A 59 1.17 -12.95 9.43
CA TYR A 59 2.43 -13.01 8.68
C TYR A 59 3.28 -11.75 8.86
N ASP A 60 2.81 -10.78 9.63
CA ASP A 60 3.56 -9.54 9.83
C ASP A 60 4.73 -9.78 10.77
N VAL A 61 5.90 -9.35 10.35
CA VAL A 61 7.15 -9.51 11.10
C VAL A 61 7.53 -8.15 11.65
N ASP A 62 7.74 -8.07 12.96
CA ASP A 62 8.10 -6.84 13.67
C ASP A 62 7.15 -5.64 13.39
N ASN A 63 5.86 -5.92 13.12
CA ASN A 63 4.86 -4.91 12.77
C ASN A 63 5.24 -4.00 11.60
N ARG A 64 6.00 -4.51 10.62
CA ARG A 64 6.49 -3.70 9.49
C ARG A 64 5.39 -3.31 8.51
N THR A 65 4.33 -4.11 8.41
CA THR A 65 3.21 -3.87 7.48
C THR A 65 2.08 -3.09 8.15
N ASN A 66 1.92 -3.29 9.47
CA ASN A 66 0.89 -2.64 10.27
C ASN A 66 1.15 -1.14 10.48
N TYR A 67 0.06 -0.38 10.64
CA TYR A 67 0.07 1.07 10.88
C TYR A 67 -0.19 1.45 12.35
N ALA A 68 -0.01 0.49 13.28
CA ALA A 68 -0.30 0.64 14.70
C ALA A 68 0.93 1.09 15.50
#